data_AF-A0A8J6VUG9-F1
#
_entry.id   AF-A0A8J6VUG9-F1
#
_cell.length_a   1.000
_cell.length_b   1.000
_cell.length_c   1.000
_cell.angle_alpha   90.00
_cell.angle_beta   90.00
_cell.angle_gamma   90.00
#
_symmetry.space_group_name_H-M   'P 1'
#
loop_
_entity.id
_entity.type
_entity.pdbx_description
1 polymer ?
#
loop_
_entity_poly.entity_id
_entity_poly.type
_entity_poly.pdbx_seq_one_letter_code
_entity_poly.pdbx_strand_id
1 'polypeptide(L)'
;MRLKVLSQEEFVLQNVVAIARCLMQREVEQHSSALELSLVELVREQMRSLSRESEGDRTANLLEAAIAIVQKQVQGRLQEDSVQFNFDSYLASVRRTLKFPAREIAELGERLNQSREMQRLGERRRLMSQSQVPFEVAEVGLRGAIEGLFAFPLTEVCVVDVEQVQPPYQVKGEWFPFLVTAEPLEFVVDDDGSIFVATENLPERLMELAGEGLMELANQLYTHL
;
A
#
# COMPACT_ATOMS: atom_id res chain seq x y z
N MET A 1 10.17 7.97 -18.72
CA MET A 1 10.96 8.19 -17.51
C MET A 1 10.73 6.99 -16.61
N ARG A 2 11.79 6.46 -16.00
CA ARG A 2 11.72 5.24 -15.18
C ARG A 2 11.93 5.57 -13.72
N LEU A 3 10.92 5.33 -12.90
CA LEU A 3 10.94 5.66 -11.48
C LEU A 3 10.81 4.40 -10.65
N LYS A 4 11.77 4.16 -9.76
CA LYS A 4 11.66 3.10 -8.77
C LYS A 4 10.65 3.52 -7.72
N VAL A 5 9.64 2.70 -7.53
CA VAL A 5 8.57 2.89 -6.57
C VAL A 5 8.64 1.78 -5.53
N LEU A 6 8.39 2.15 -4.28
CA LEU A 6 8.32 1.25 -3.14
C LEU A 6 6.88 1.24 -2.66
N SER A 7 6.41 0.06 -2.21
CA SER A 7 5.18 0.04 -1.42
C SER A 7 5.35 0.90 -0.17
N GLN A 8 4.25 1.48 0.33
CA GLN A 8 4.30 2.30 1.54
C GLN A 8 4.91 1.53 2.72
N GLU A 9 4.60 0.24 2.87
CA GLU A 9 5.18 -0.63 3.90
C GLU A 9 6.71 -0.74 3.76
N GLU A 10 7.22 -1.03 2.56
CA GLU A 10 8.66 -1.17 2.31
C GLU A 10 9.40 0.17 2.48
N PHE A 11 8.80 1.28 2.05
CA PHE A 11 9.37 2.62 2.27
C PHE A 11 9.52 2.93 3.76
N VAL A 12 8.48 2.70 4.56
CA VAL A 12 8.54 2.96 6.01
C VAL A 12 9.50 1.98 6.69
N LEU A 13 9.53 0.71 6.29
CA LEU A 13 10.47 -0.29 6.80
C LEU A 13 11.93 0.13 6.55
N GLN A 14 12.27 0.55 5.32
CA GLN A 14 13.61 1.04 5.00
C GLN A 14 14.00 2.25 5.86
N ASN A 15 13.06 3.17 6.11
CA ASN A 15 13.30 4.32 6.98
C ASN A 15 13.55 3.93 8.43
N VAL A 16 12.75 3.00 9.00
CA VAL A 16 12.97 2.48 10.37
C VAL A 16 14.37 1.86 10.49
N VAL A 17 14.74 1.01 9.53
CA VAL A 17 16.06 0.35 9.51
C VAL A 17 17.19 1.38 9.38
N ALA A 18 17.06 2.37 8.50
CA ALA A 18 18.07 3.42 8.30
C ALA A 18 18.26 4.28 9.56
N ILE A 19 17.18 4.68 10.23
CA ILE A 19 17.25 5.46 11.47
C ILE A 19 17.89 4.63 12.59
N ALA A 20 17.50 3.36 12.75
CA ALA A 20 18.08 2.47 13.75
C ALA A 20 19.60 2.29 13.56
N ARG A 21 20.06 2.10 12.31
CA ARG A 21 21.49 2.05 11.97
C ARG A 21 22.21 3.35 12.36
N CYS A 22 21.64 4.51 12.02
CA CYS A 22 22.22 5.81 12.32
C CYS A 22 22.37 6.05 13.83
N LEU A 23 21.37 5.66 14.63
CA LEU A 23 21.43 5.79 16.08
C LEU A 23 22.53 4.92 16.70
N MET A 24 22.72 3.70 16.19
CA MET A 24 23.80 2.83 16.66
C MET A 24 25.19 3.35 16.29
N GLN A 25 25.38 3.81 15.05
CA GLN A 25 26.66 4.35 14.60
C GLN A 25 27.10 5.59 15.40
N ARG A 26 26.15 6.37 15.90
CA ARG A 26 26.42 7.59 16.66
C ARG A 26 26.50 7.35 18.16
N GLU A 27 26.34 6.11 18.63
CA GLU A 27 26.25 5.74 20.06
C GLU A 27 25.25 6.62 20.82
N VAL A 28 24.18 7.05 20.14
CA VAL A 28 23.18 7.93 20.74
C VAL A 28 22.25 7.06 21.58
N GLU A 29 22.44 7.06 22.89
CA GLU A 29 21.54 6.42 23.87
C GLU A 29 20.21 7.18 24.01
N GLN A 30 20.06 8.34 23.36
CA GLN A 30 18.86 9.14 23.45
C GLN A 30 17.71 8.56 22.62
N HIS A 31 16.53 8.59 23.21
CA HIS A 31 15.29 8.20 22.56
C HIS A 31 15.05 9.03 21.29
N SER A 32 14.73 8.36 20.18
CA SER A 32 14.50 9.00 18.89
C SER A 32 13.01 9.05 18.58
N SER A 33 12.42 10.24 18.67
CA SER A 33 11.01 10.44 18.30
C SER A 33 10.74 10.09 16.83
N ALA A 34 11.72 10.27 15.94
CA ALA A 34 11.60 9.90 14.53
C ALA A 34 11.44 8.38 14.38
N LEU A 35 12.27 7.58 15.08
CA LEU A 35 12.15 6.12 15.05
C LEU A 35 10.82 5.65 15.65
N GLU A 36 10.38 6.27 16.75
CA GLU A 36 9.09 5.97 17.36
C GLU A 36 7.93 6.22 16.39
N LEU A 37 7.89 7.38 15.74
CA LEU A 37 6.84 7.72 14.77
C LEU A 37 6.85 6.76 13.59
N SER A 38 8.02 6.46 13.00
CA SER A 38 8.11 5.52 11.89
C SER A 38 7.67 4.11 12.28
N LEU A 39 7.98 3.64 13.49
CA LEU A 39 7.49 2.35 14.00
C LEU A 39 5.98 2.35 14.23
N VAL A 40 5.41 3.46 14.73
CA VAL A 40 3.96 3.60 14.89
C VAL A 40 3.26 3.52 13.54
N GLU A 41 3.76 4.21 12.51
CA GLU A 41 3.20 4.13 11.15
C GLU A 41 3.34 2.73 10.55
N LEU A 42 4.50 2.09 10.68
CA LEU A 42 4.73 0.75 10.15
C LEU A 42 3.79 -0.29 10.78
N VAL A 43 3.64 -0.26 12.11
CA VAL A 43 2.69 -1.15 12.81
C VAL A 43 1.24 -0.83 12.43
N ARG A 44 0.90 0.44 12.22
CA ARG A 44 -0.44 0.83 11.75
C ARG A 44 -0.74 0.28 10.36
N GLU A 45 0.19 0.38 9.42
CA GLU A 45 0.01 -0.21 8.08
C GLU A 45 -0.12 -1.74 8.15
N GLN A 46 0.71 -2.39 8.97
CA GLN A 46 0.59 -3.83 9.17
C GLN A 46 -0.76 -4.25 9.76
N MET A 47 -1.30 -3.49 10.73
CA MET A 47 -2.65 -3.74 11.25
C MET A 47 -3.74 -3.59 10.17
N ARG A 48 -3.62 -2.58 9.29
CA ARG A 48 -4.56 -2.39 8.17
C ARG A 48 -4.48 -3.54 7.16
N SER A 49 -3.28 -4.04 6.88
CA SER A 49 -3.08 -5.19 6.01
C SER A 49 -3.75 -6.44 6.60
N LEU A 50 -3.43 -6.76 7.87
CA LEU A 50 -4.00 -7.92 8.58
C LEU A 50 -5.53 -7.88 8.69
N SER A 51 -6.13 -6.70 8.89
CA SER A 51 -7.59 -6.59 8.99
C SER A 51 -8.31 -6.81 7.65
N ARG A 52 -7.61 -6.63 6.51
CA ARG A 52 -8.17 -6.83 5.16
C ARG A 52 -8.12 -8.29 4.70
N GLU A 53 -7.16 -9.07 5.18
CA GLU A 53 -6.84 -10.42 4.68
C GLU A 53 -7.72 -11.56 5.23
N SER A 54 -8.57 -11.29 6.23
CA SER A 54 -9.68 -12.16 6.67
C SER A 54 -9.40 -13.68 6.66
N GLU A 55 -8.37 -14.14 7.38
CA GLU A 55 -8.24 -15.54 7.78
C GLU A 55 -8.34 -15.66 9.31
N GLY A 56 -9.57 -15.86 9.81
CA GLY A 56 -9.86 -16.35 11.15
C GLY A 56 -9.76 -15.34 12.31
N ASP A 57 -9.76 -15.89 13.52
CA ASP A 57 -9.82 -15.31 14.88
C ASP A 57 -8.69 -14.29 15.23
N ARG A 58 -7.97 -13.79 14.22
CA ARG A 58 -6.83 -12.87 14.33
C ARG A 58 -7.22 -11.45 14.74
N THR A 59 -8.50 -11.09 14.71
CA THR A 59 -8.98 -9.74 15.12
C THR A 59 -8.78 -9.47 16.61
N ALA A 60 -8.86 -10.48 17.47
CA ALA A 60 -8.77 -10.30 18.92
C ALA A 60 -7.41 -9.77 19.42
N ASN A 61 -6.33 -9.97 18.64
CA ASN A 61 -4.97 -9.54 18.98
C ASN A 61 -4.25 -8.84 17.82
N LEU A 62 -4.98 -8.02 17.04
CA LEU A 62 -4.46 -7.33 15.86
C LEU A 62 -3.14 -6.58 16.10
N LEU A 63 -3.05 -5.86 17.23
CA LEU A 63 -1.88 -5.05 17.58
C LEU A 63 -0.63 -5.90 17.84
N GLU A 64 -0.73 -6.95 18.67
CA GLU A 64 0.41 -7.79 19.00
C GLU A 64 0.86 -8.62 17.79
N ALA A 65 -0.08 -9.07 16.95
CA ALA A 65 0.24 -9.73 15.69
C ALA A 65 1.02 -8.79 14.75
N ALA A 66 0.56 -7.55 14.58
CA ALA A 66 1.24 -6.56 13.77
C ALA A 66 2.63 -6.21 14.32
N ILE A 67 2.76 -6.01 15.64
CA ILE A 67 4.06 -5.78 16.29
C ILE A 67 5.01 -6.94 16.05
N ALA A 68 4.56 -8.19 16.19
CA ALA A 68 5.42 -9.35 16.00
C ALA A 68 5.93 -9.47 14.55
N ILE A 69 5.09 -9.17 13.56
CA ILE A 69 5.49 -9.16 12.14
C ILE A 69 6.49 -8.05 11.87
N VAL A 70 6.19 -6.81 12.27
CA VAL A 70 7.08 -5.66 12.07
C VAL A 70 8.42 -5.87 12.77
N GLN A 71 8.40 -6.37 14.01
CA GLN A 71 9.62 -6.67 14.75
C GLN A 71 10.47 -7.71 14.00
N LYS A 72 9.86 -8.77 13.47
CA LYS A 72 10.57 -9.78 12.69
C LYS A 72 11.15 -9.21 11.39
N GLN A 73 10.40 -8.37 10.67
CA GLN A 73 10.87 -7.72 9.43
C GLN A 73 12.06 -6.80 9.70
N VAL A 74 11.93 -5.90 10.68
CA VAL A 74 13.00 -4.94 11.03
C VAL A 74 14.24 -5.67 11.55
N GLN A 75 14.07 -6.66 12.44
CA GLN A 75 15.19 -7.45 12.94
C GLN A 75 15.87 -8.26 11.83
N GLY A 76 15.11 -8.82 10.89
CA GLY A 76 15.67 -9.53 9.73
C GLY A 76 16.60 -8.64 8.92
N ARG A 77 16.16 -7.42 8.57
CA ARG A 77 16.95 -6.45 7.79
C ARG A 77 18.17 -5.90 8.55
N LEU A 78 18.12 -5.84 9.88
CA LEU A 78 19.26 -5.42 10.70
C LEU A 78 20.27 -6.56 10.92
N GLN A 79 19.80 -7.81 11.02
CA GLN A 79 20.66 -8.98 11.18
C GLN A 79 21.52 -9.26 9.94
N GLU A 80 21.03 -8.94 8.74
CA GLU A 80 21.82 -8.99 7.50
C GLU A 80 23.14 -8.19 7.61
N ASP A 81 23.16 -7.14 8.42
CA ASP A 81 24.32 -6.28 8.66
C ASP A 81 24.98 -6.51 10.03
N SER A 82 24.64 -7.58 10.75
CA SER A 82 25.10 -7.86 12.11
C SER A 82 24.78 -6.75 13.14
N VAL A 83 23.72 -5.99 12.91
CA VAL A 83 23.29 -4.87 13.77
C VAL A 83 22.28 -5.37 14.81
N GLN A 84 22.60 -5.16 16.10
CA GLN A 84 21.69 -5.47 17.21
C GLN A 84 21.12 -4.20 17.84
N PHE A 85 19.85 -3.88 17.53
CA PHE A 85 19.13 -2.74 18.09
C PHE A 85 18.07 -3.21 19.09
N ASN A 86 18.01 -2.56 20.27
CA ASN A 86 16.96 -2.83 21.25
C ASN A 86 15.71 -1.96 20.97
N PHE A 87 14.60 -2.58 20.60
CA PHE A 87 13.33 -1.91 20.32
C PHE A 87 12.36 -1.85 21.51
N ASP A 88 12.69 -2.40 22.67
CA ASP A 88 11.74 -2.61 23.78
C ASP A 88 11.01 -1.33 24.21
N SER A 89 11.74 -0.23 24.38
CA SER A 89 11.17 1.08 24.76
C SER A 89 10.23 1.63 23.69
N TYR A 90 10.61 1.52 22.43
CA TYR A 90 9.83 1.95 21.28
C TYR A 90 8.55 1.11 21.15
N LEU A 91 8.65 -0.21 21.27
CA LEU A 91 7.49 -1.12 21.21
C LEU A 91 6.53 -0.91 22.38
N ALA A 92 7.03 -0.61 23.58
CA ALA A 92 6.18 -0.22 24.70
C ALA A 92 5.41 1.08 24.40
N SER A 93 6.03 2.04 23.69
CA SER A 93 5.34 3.25 23.25
C SER A 93 4.31 2.99 22.16
N VAL A 94 4.66 2.21 21.13
CA VAL A 94 3.75 1.78 20.05
C VAL A 94 2.51 1.12 20.62
N ARG A 95 2.66 0.20 21.59
CA ARG A 95 1.52 -0.44 22.28
C ARG A 95 0.58 0.56 22.93
N ARG A 96 1.12 1.55 23.64
CA ARG A 96 0.32 2.59 24.31
C ARG A 96 -0.43 3.44 23.28
N THR A 97 0.26 3.86 22.22
CA THR A 97 -0.28 4.73 21.17
C THR A 97 -1.36 4.05 20.34
N LEU A 98 -1.15 2.78 19.96
CA LEU A 98 -2.01 2.07 19.02
C LEU A 98 -3.10 1.20 19.68
N LYS A 99 -3.17 1.14 21.01
CA LYS A 99 -4.19 0.34 21.74
C LYS A 99 -5.63 0.63 21.31
N PHE A 100 -6.01 1.91 21.19
CA PHE A 100 -7.35 2.30 20.77
C PHE A 100 -7.53 2.19 19.25
N PRO A 101 -6.61 2.72 18.41
CA PRO A 101 -6.67 2.52 16.96
C PRO A 101 -6.80 1.05 16.53
N ALA A 102 -6.13 0.12 17.22
CA ALA A 102 -6.21 -1.31 16.90
C ALA A 102 -7.64 -1.85 17.04
N ARG A 103 -8.41 -1.37 18.03
CA ARG A 103 -9.82 -1.77 18.22
C ARG A 103 -10.70 -1.22 17.10
N GLU A 104 -10.53 0.05 16.76
CA GLU A 104 -11.28 0.69 15.68
C GLU A 104 -11.00 0.01 14.33
N ILE A 105 -9.73 -0.30 14.03
CA ILE A 105 -9.35 -1.01 12.80
C ILE A 105 -9.96 -2.42 12.78
N ALA A 106 -9.98 -3.13 13.91
CA ALA A 106 -10.61 -4.45 14.00
C ALA A 106 -12.12 -4.37 13.75
N GLU A 107 -12.84 -3.44 14.41
CA GLU A 107 -14.28 -3.23 14.21
C GLU A 107 -14.61 -2.84 12.76
N LEU A 108 -13.79 -1.98 12.15
CA LEU A 108 -13.95 -1.62 10.73
C LEU A 108 -13.70 -2.81 9.81
N GLY A 109 -12.70 -3.64 10.11
CA GLY A 109 -12.43 -4.89 9.38
C GLY A 109 -13.62 -5.86 9.44
N GLU A 110 -14.22 -6.04 10.61
CA GLU A 110 -15.42 -6.88 10.77
C GLU A 110 -16.61 -6.36 9.95
N ARG A 111 -16.89 -5.05 10.01
CA ARG A 111 -17.96 -4.43 9.20
C ARG A 111 -17.70 -4.55 7.70
N LEU A 112 -16.45 -4.42 7.29
CA LEU A 112 -16.03 -4.59 5.90
C LEU A 112 -16.27 -6.03 5.45
N ASN A 113 -15.90 -7.02 6.25
CA ASN A 113 -16.12 -8.45 5.95
C ASN A 113 -17.61 -8.79 5.87
N GLN A 114 -18.43 -8.31 6.81
CA GLN A 114 -19.89 -8.46 6.73
C GLN A 114 -20.45 -7.85 5.44
N SER A 115 -19.94 -6.69 5.02
CA SER A 115 -20.36 -6.04 3.77
C SER A 115 -19.93 -6.81 2.52
N ARG A 116 -18.76 -7.47 2.55
CA ARG A 116 -18.30 -8.40 1.50
C ARG A 116 -19.17 -9.64 1.40
N GLU A 117 -19.49 -10.27 2.54
CA GLU A 117 -20.37 -11.44 2.61
C GLU A 117 -21.77 -11.13 2.06
N MET A 118 -22.27 -9.92 2.30
CA MET A 118 -23.53 -9.43 1.74
C MET A 118 -23.42 -8.95 0.28
N GLN A 119 -22.26 -9.08 -0.36
CA GLN A 119 -21.97 -8.62 -1.73
C GLN A 119 -22.35 -7.16 -2.01
N ARG A 120 -22.13 -6.27 -1.02
CA ARG A 120 -22.48 -4.84 -1.12
C ARG A 120 -21.35 -3.97 -1.66
N LEU A 121 -20.14 -4.49 -1.75
CA LEU A 121 -18.95 -3.76 -2.15
C LEU A 121 -18.59 -4.07 -3.60
N GLY A 122 -17.84 -3.16 -4.22
CA GLY A 122 -17.21 -3.39 -5.52
C GLY A 122 -16.23 -4.57 -5.50
N GLU A 123 -15.93 -5.10 -6.68
CA GLU A 123 -15.08 -6.26 -6.86
C GLU A 123 -13.58 -5.94 -6.70
N ARG A 124 -12.80 -6.98 -6.37
CA ARG A 124 -11.34 -6.96 -6.40
C ARG A 124 -10.83 -8.08 -7.29
N ARG A 125 -9.96 -7.75 -8.24
CA ARG A 125 -9.41 -8.69 -9.20
C ARG A 125 -7.88 -8.64 -9.18
N ARG A 126 -7.26 -9.77 -8.84
CA ARG A 126 -5.80 -9.94 -8.90
C ARG A 126 -5.38 -10.47 -10.26
N LEU A 127 -4.43 -9.79 -10.89
CA LEU A 127 -3.83 -10.16 -12.17
C LEU A 127 -2.39 -10.59 -11.92
N MET A 128 -2.19 -11.91 -11.85
CA MET A 128 -0.91 -12.52 -11.42
C MET A 128 -0.05 -13.03 -12.58
N SER A 129 -0.66 -13.48 -13.68
CA SER A 129 0.01 -14.30 -14.70
C SER A 129 0.02 -13.70 -16.10
N GLN A 130 -0.65 -12.57 -16.31
CA GLN A 130 -0.76 -11.91 -17.61
C GLN A 130 0.04 -10.60 -17.69
N SER A 131 0.63 -10.19 -16.57
CA SER A 131 1.35 -8.93 -16.42
C SER A 131 2.83 -9.18 -16.11
N GLN A 132 3.70 -8.24 -16.50
CA GLN A 132 5.11 -8.31 -16.13
C GLN A 132 5.26 -8.19 -14.60
N VAL A 133 4.55 -7.25 -13.98
CA VAL A 133 4.45 -7.11 -12.53
C VAL A 133 3.02 -7.48 -12.11
N PRO A 134 2.82 -8.41 -11.16
CA PRO A 134 1.50 -8.70 -10.62
C PRO A 134 0.84 -7.46 -10.01
N PHE A 135 -0.45 -7.24 -10.26
CA PHE A 135 -1.20 -6.12 -9.69
C PHE A 135 -2.64 -6.51 -9.32
N GLU A 136 -3.26 -5.73 -8.44
CA GLU A 136 -4.67 -5.86 -8.05
C GLU A 136 -5.45 -4.64 -8.57
N VAL A 137 -6.60 -4.89 -9.20
CA VAL A 137 -7.60 -3.86 -9.49
C VAL A 137 -8.70 -3.94 -8.44
N ALA A 138 -9.05 -2.81 -7.84
CA ALA A 138 -10.08 -2.70 -6.83
C ALA A 138 -11.11 -1.63 -7.22
N GLU A 139 -12.37 -2.00 -7.20
CA GLU A 139 -13.47 -1.05 -7.28
C GLU A 139 -13.70 -0.38 -5.92
N VAL A 140 -13.94 0.93 -5.94
CA VAL A 140 -14.22 1.74 -4.75
C VAL A 140 -15.66 2.23 -4.81
N GLY A 141 -16.38 2.02 -3.72
CA GLY A 141 -17.80 2.37 -3.60
C GLY A 141 -18.68 1.15 -3.32
N LEU A 142 -19.99 1.37 -3.40
CA LEU A 142 -20.99 0.34 -3.22
C LEU A 142 -21.29 -0.35 -4.55
N ARG A 143 -21.67 -1.62 -4.51
CA ARG A 143 -22.10 -2.34 -5.71
C ARG A 143 -23.28 -1.61 -6.36
N GLY A 144 -23.12 -1.21 -7.61
CA GLY A 144 -24.09 -0.39 -8.37
C GLY A 144 -23.87 1.13 -8.28
N ALA A 145 -22.92 1.59 -7.47
CA ALA A 145 -22.47 2.97 -7.35
C ALA A 145 -20.95 3.00 -7.13
N ILE A 146 -20.20 2.60 -8.16
CA ILE A 146 -18.74 2.58 -8.14
C ILE A 146 -18.23 4.01 -8.41
N GLU A 147 -17.55 4.57 -7.43
CA GLU A 147 -17.07 5.95 -7.42
C GLU A 147 -15.66 6.07 -8.02
N GLY A 148 -14.89 4.98 -8.01
CA GLY A 148 -13.61 4.93 -8.69
C GLY A 148 -13.03 3.53 -8.79
N LEU A 149 -11.95 3.42 -9.56
CA LEU A 149 -11.16 2.21 -9.72
C LEU A 149 -9.72 2.53 -9.34
N PHE A 150 -9.07 1.57 -8.68
CA PHE A 150 -7.64 1.63 -8.41
C PHE A 150 -6.93 0.40 -8.96
N ALA A 151 -5.71 0.59 -9.46
CA ALA A 151 -4.75 -0.47 -9.66
C ALA A 151 -3.56 -0.26 -8.71
N PHE A 152 -3.08 -1.35 -8.09
CA PHE A 152 -1.92 -1.32 -7.21
C PHE A 152 -0.98 -2.48 -7.55
N PRO A 153 0.34 -2.25 -7.63
CA PRO A 153 1.29 -3.35 -7.76
C PRO A 153 1.26 -4.23 -6.50
N LEU A 154 1.34 -5.55 -6.69
CA LEU A 154 1.36 -6.54 -5.60
C LEU A 154 2.79 -6.86 -5.13
N THR A 155 3.80 -6.24 -5.74
CA THR A 155 5.21 -6.38 -5.37
C THR A 155 5.65 -5.23 -4.46
N GLU A 156 6.53 -5.51 -3.49
CA GLU A 156 7.11 -4.48 -2.60
C GLU A 156 7.88 -3.39 -3.36
N VAL A 157 8.43 -3.74 -4.52
CA VAL A 157 9.23 -2.85 -5.35
C VAL A 157 8.91 -3.07 -6.82
N CYS A 158 8.63 -1.99 -7.55
CA CYS A 158 8.47 -2.00 -9.01
C CYS A 158 9.06 -0.74 -9.65
N VAL A 159 9.15 -0.73 -10.97
CA VAL A 159 9.48 0.46 -11.75
C VAL A 159 8.23 0.93 -12.46
N VAL A 160 7.88 2.20 -12.27
CA VAL A 160 6.88 2.89 -13.07
C VAL A 160 7.60 3.51 -14.28
N ASP A 161 7.32 2.97 -15.46
CA ASP A 161 7.93 3.39 -16.72
C ASP A 161 6.96 4.18 -17.59
N VAL A 162 6.89 5.50 -17.36
CA VAL A 162 6.01 6.38 -18.16
C VAL A 162 6.46 6.54 -19.61
N GLU A 163 7.67 6.09 -19.96
CA GLU A 163 8.15 6.09 -21.36
C GLU A 163 7.52 4.97 -22.19
N GLN A 164 7.02 3.91 -21.55
CA GLN A 164 6.34 2.80 -22.22
C GLN A 164 4.87 3.07 -22.51
N VAL A 165 4.31 4.13 -21.95
CA VAL A 165 2.94 4.56 -22.21
C VAL A 165 2.84 5.06 -23.65
N GLN A 166 2.29 4.22 -24.52
CA GLN A 166 2.17 4.51 -25.95
C GLN A 166 0.85 5.22 -26.27
N PRO A 167 0.70 5.84 -27.47
CA PRO A 167 -0.60 6.31 -27.93
C PRO A 167 -1.68 5.21 -27.78
N PRO A 168 -2.90 5.55 -27.33
CA PRO A 168 -3.50 6.90 -27.34
C PRO A 168 -3.25 7.75 -26.08
N TYR A 169 -2.48 7.27 -25.11
CA TYR A 169 -2.30 7.95 -23.83
C TYR A 169 -1.44 9.23 -23.95
N GLN A 170 -1.82 10.29 -23.23
CA GLN A 170 -1.03 11.50 -23.05
C GLN A 170 -0.63 11.63 -21.58
N VAL A 171 0.68 11.75 -21.31
CA VAL A 171 1.21 11.88 -19.94
C VAL A 171 1.56 13.34 -19.65
N LYS A 172 1.10 13.87 -18.51
CA LYS A 172 1.44 15.19 -17.97
C LYS A 172 2.03 15.05 -16.56
N GLY A 173 2.99 15.92 -16.25
CA GLY A 173 3.69 15.96 -14.97
C GLY A 173 5.19 15.72 -15.14
N GLU A 174 5.99 16.43 -14.35
CA GLU A 174 7.46 16.25 -14.30
C GLU A 174 7.86 15.32 -13.15
N TRP A 175 6.98 15.20 -12.15
CA TRP A 175 7.08 14.31 -11.00
C TRP A 175 5.68 13.84 -10.60
N PHE A 176 5.60 12.85 -9.71
CA PHE A 176 4.33 12.39 -9.16
C PHE A 176 3.53 13.53 -8.50
N PRO A 177 2.19 13.52 -8.61
CA PRO A 177 1.41 12.55 -9.39
C PRO A 177 1.47 12.83 -10.91
N PHE A 178 1.47 11.78 -11.73
CA PHE A 178 1.31 11.92 -13.19
C PHE A 178 -0.16 11.86 -13.57
N LEU A 179 -0.56 12.71 -14.52
CA LEU A 179 -1.87 12.64 -15.16
C LEU A 179 -1.71 11.94 -16.52
N VAL A 180 -2.37 10.80 -16.68
CA VAL A 180 -2.39 10.04 -17.92
C VAL A 180 -3.79 10.13 -18.53
N THR A 181 -3.94 10.86 -19.62
CA THR A 181 -5.22 11.07 -20.29
C THR A 181 -5.41 10.08 -21.43
N ALA A 182 -6.53 9.38 -21.45
CA ALA A 182 -7.03 8.61 -22.59
C ALA A 182 -8.48 9.01 -22.85
N GLU A 183 -8.69 10.02 -23.70
CA GLU A 183 -10.00 10.67 -23.84
C GLU A 183 -11.16 9.66 -24.01
N PRO A 184 -12.24 9.76 -23.19
CA PRO A 184 -12.56 10.85 -22.26
C PRO A 184 -12.07 10.64 -20.81
N LEU A 185 -11.22 9.65 -20.55
CA LEU A 185 -10.78 9.24 -19.22
C LEU A 185 -9.47 9.90 -18.81
N GLU A 186 -9.30 10.13 -17.51
CA GLU A 186 -8.07 10.61 -16.91
C GLU A 186 -7.69 9.71 -15.74
N PHE A 187 -6.45 9.21 -15.79
CA PHE A 187 -5.85 8.36 -14.78
C PHE A 187 -4.81 9.17 -14.00
N VAL A 188 -4.76 9.00 -12.69
CA VAL A 188 -3.76 9.59 -11.80
C VAL A 188 -2.81 8.50 -11.35
N VAL A 189 -1.52 8.64 -11.62
CA VAL A 189 -0.48 7.72 -11.13
C VAL A 189 0.22 8.41 -9.95
N ASP A 190 0.18 7.79 -8.77
CA ASP A 190 0.75 8.34 -7.53
C ASP A 190 2.16 7.80 -7.23
N ASP A 191 2.80 8.35 -6.21
CA ASP A 191 4.20 8.06 -5.84
C ASP A 191 4.43 6.65 -5.26
N ASP A 192 3.38 6.00 -4.77
CA ASP A 192 3.33 4.59 -4.39
C ASP A 192 3.05 3.66 -5.59
N GLY A 193 2.93 4.23 -6.79
CA GLY A 193 2.70 3.52 -8.04
C GLY A 193 1.25 3.13 -8.25
N SER A 194 0.34 3.50 -7.35
CA SER A 194 -1.08 3.29 -7.56
C SER A 194 -1.58 4.10 -8.76
N ILE A 195 -2.56 3.55 -9.47
CA ILE A 195 -3.24 4.23 -10.58
C ILE A 195 -4.70 4.36 -10.20
N PHE A 196 -5.23 5.58 -10.22
CA PHE A 196 -6.62 5.90 -9.89
C PHE A 196 -7.37 6.46 -11.09
N VAL A 197 -8.63 6.05 -11.26
CA VAL A 197 -9.58 6.72 -12.15
C VAL A 197 -10.91 6.91 -11.42
N ALA A 198 -11.44 8.12 -11.46
CA ALA A 198 -12.76 8.43 -10.92
C ALA A 198 -13.83 7.91 -11.90
N THR A 199 -14.82 7.17 -11.38
CA THR A 199 -15.93 6.63 -12.16
C THR A 199 -17.28 7.15 -11.71
N GLU A 200 -17.29 8.11 -10.76
CA GLU A 200 -18.51 8.71 -10.25
C GLU A 200 -19.35 9.30 -11.39
N ASN A 201 -20.62 8.91 -11.44
CA ASN A 201 -21.60 9.36 -12.45
C ASN A 201 -21.23 9.02 -13.91
N LEU A 202 -20.25 8.13 -14.15
CA LEU A 202 -19.98 7.65 -15.50
C LEU A 202 -21.09 6.70 -15.98
N PRO A 203 -21.47 6.76 -17.27
CA PRO A 203 -22.31 5.72 -17.86
C PRO A 203 -21.57 4.38 -17.87
N GLU A 204 -22.31 3.28 -17.78
CA GLU A 204 -21.79 1.90 -17.70
C GLU A 204 -20.73 1.60 -18.77
N ARG A 205 -20.95 2.04 -20.01
CA ARG A 205 -19.98 1.92 -21.10
C ARG A 205 -18.63 2.60 -20.81
N LEU A 206 -18.62 3.77 -20.18
CA LEU A 206 -17.37 4.45 -19.81
C LEU A 206 -16.73 3.82 -18.58
N MET A 207 -17.50 3.20 -17.68
CA MET A 207 -16.95 2.41 -16.57
C MET A 207 -16.20 1.17 -17.08
N GLU A 208 -16.79 0.44 -18.03
CA GLU A 208 -16.13 -0.72 -18.66
C GLU A 208 -14.80 -0.31 -19.32
N LEU A 209 -14.84 0.78 -20.10
CA LEU A 209 -13.65 1.35 -20.73
C LEU A 209 -12.61 1.83 -19.70
N ALA A 210 -13.03 2.37 -18.56
CA ALA A 210 -12.13 2.76 -17.49
C ALA A 210 -11.45 1.54 -16.86
N GLY A 211 -12.17 0.45 -16.65
CA GLY A 211 -11.59 -0.81 -16.16
C GLY A 211 -10.58 -1.40 -17.12
N GLU A 212 -10.93 -1.49 -18.41
CA GLU A 212 -10.02 -1.98 -19.46
C GLU A 212 -8.77 -1.10 -19.60
N GLY A 213 -8.96 0.22 -19.70
CA GLY A 213 -7.87 1.19 -19.80
C GLY A 213 -6.97 1.19 -18.58
N LEU A 214 -7.52 1.04 -17.38
CA LEU A 214 -6.73 0.93 -16.14
C LEU A 214 -5.84 -0.32 -16.16
N MET A 215 -6.39 -1.47 -16.56
CA MET A 215 -5.63 -2.72 -16.66
C MET A 215 -4.55 -2.64 -17.74
N GLU A 216 -4.86 -2.06 -18.89
CA GLU A 216 -3.89 -1.86 -19.97
C GLU A 216 -2.76 -0.93 -19.53
N LEU A 217 -3.11 0.22 -18.95
CA LEU A 217 -2.15 1.21 -18.47
C LEU A 217 -1.23 0.63 -17.39
N ALA A 218 -1.79 -0.11 -16.42
CA ALA A 218 -1.00 -0.79 -15.38
C ALA A 218 -0.01 -1.82 -15.98
N ASN A 219 -0.43 -2.58 -16.99
CA ASN A 219 0.43 -3.53 -17.69
C ASN A 219 1.58 -2.87 -18.44
N GLN A 220 1.36 -1.67 -19.02
CA GLN A 220 2.40 -0.91 -19.71
C GLN A 220 3.34 -0.21 -18.72
N LEU A 221 2.81 0.33 -17.62
CA LEU A 221 3.56 1.13 -16.65
C LEU A 221 4.44 0.28 -15.73
N TYR A 222 3.92 -0.84 -15.22
CA TYR A 222 4.62 -1.60 -14.20
C TYR A 222 5.65 -2.56 -14.80
N THR A 223 6.91 -2.31 -14.48
CA THR A 223 8.03 -3.13 -14.95
C THR A 223 8.90 -3.60 -13.79
N HIS A 224 9.66 -4.68 -14.03
CA HIS A 224 10.68 -5.12 -13.09
C HIS A 224 11.89 -4.16 -13.10
N LEU A 225 12.63 -4.17 -11.98
CA LEU A 225 13.91 -3.47 -11.84
C LEU A 225 14.94 -3.92 -12.89
#